data_AF-A0AAX1Z5L5-F1
#
_entry.id   AF-A0AAX1Z5L5-F1
#
_cell.length_a   1.000
_cell.length_b   1.000
_cell.length_c   1.000
_cell.angle_alpha   90.00
_cell.angle_beta   90.00
_cell.angle_gamma   90.00
#
_symmetry.space_group_name_H-M   'P 1'
#
loop_
_entity.id
_entity.type
_entity.pdbx_description
1 polymer ?
#
loop_
_entity_poly.entity_id
_entity_poly.type
_entity_poly.pdbx_seq_one_letter_code
_entity_poly.pdbx_strand_id
1 'polypeptide(L)'
;MQEKIQILIDLLEINKAQATDIVGRYLKSVKDIHAFLDFYFETLERENIVGTTYEKLRRVCKRAQIEFKKRFEDKEIFLEWLCNKYKNQACFRVFKGDFKYSYFANYGSNQKIKINQESIDSLICINAFKQITYKDGNLIANGEFKEALVDFMFKNQDRIGRDLEHSFPVREIERVLTLDEMRELEKAEEKRLFNENKSRFEKILKSKMAFKNIS
;
A
#
# COMPACT_ATOMS: atom_id res chain seq x y z
N MET A 1 23.61 -18.91 9.41
CA MET A 1 23.52 -18.84 10.90
C MET A 1 24.68 -18.04 11.48
N GLN A 2 25.94 -18.36 11.14
CA GLN A 2 27.11 -17.56 11.54
C GLN A 2 27.07 -16.11 11.05
N GLU A 3 26.65 -15.89 9.81
CA GLU A 3 26.47 -14.53 9.25
C GLU A 3 25.54 -13.66 10.09
N LYS A 4 24.38 -14.19 10.49
CA LYS A 4 23.43 -13.51 11.38
C LYS A 4 24.03 -13.16 12.75
N ILE A 5 24.86 -14.06 13.29
CA ILE A 5 25.53 -13.85 14.57
C ILE A 5 26.52 -12.70 14.44
N GLN A 6 27.30 -12.66 13.36
CA GLN A 6 28.29 -11.62 13.12
C GLN A 6 27.63 -10.25 12.94
N ILE A 7 26.56 -10.16 12.15
CA ILE A 7 25.81 -8.91 11.92
C ILE A 7 25.25 -8.33 13.23
N LEU A 8 24.74 -9.18 14.14
CA LEU A 8 24.25 -8.70 15.44
C LEU A 8 25.40 -8.22 16.34
N ILE A 9 26.55 -8.89 16.33
CA ILE A 9 27.74 -8.46 17.10
C ILE A 9 28.19 -7.08 16.61
N ASP A 10 28.30 -6.92 15.28
CA ASP A 10 28.85 -5.71 14.67
C ASP A 10 27.93 -4.49 14.82
N LEU A 11 26.60 -4.69 14.72
CA LEU A 11 25.64 -3.58 14.73
C LEU A 11 25.08 -3.24 16.11
N LEU A 12 25.09 -4.19 17.04
CA LEU A 12 24.43 -4.04 18.34
C LEU A 12 25.42 -4.14 19.51
N GLU A 13 26.72 -4.24 19.22
CA GLU A 13 27.83 -4.27 20.18
C GLU A 13 27.66 -5.35 21.28
N ILE A 14 27.00 -6.45 20.95
CA ILE A 14 26.79 -7.59 21.86
C ILE A 14 27.87 -8.66 21.68
N ASN A 15 28.11 -9.47 22.71
CA ASN A 15 29.11 -10.54 22.60
C ASN A 15 28.58 -11.77 21.82
N LYS A 16 29.50 -12.64 21.40
CA LYS A 16 29.18 -13.82 20.57
C LYS A 16 28.18 -14.78 21.23
N ALA A 17 28.24 -14.96 22.55
CA ALA A 17 27.31 -15.82 23.27
C ALA A 17 25.88 -15.25 23.25
N GLN A 18 25.77 -13.94 23.45
CA GLN A 18 24.52 -13.18 23.39
C GLN A 18 23.89 -13.21 21.99
N ALA A 19 24.68 -12.96 20.95
CA ALA A 19 24.22 -13.03 19.57
C ALA A 19 23.77 -14.45 19.18
N THR A 20 24.49 -15.48 19.64
CA THR A 20 24.14 -16.90 19.39
C THR A 20 22.80 -17.27 20.05
N ASP A 21 22.55 -16.82 21.30
CA ASP A 21 21.28 -17.04 21.98
C ASP A 21 20.10 -16.41 21.23
N ILE A 22 20.27 -15.18 20.75
CA ILE A 22 19.22 -14.44 20.02
C ILE A 22 18.92 -15.09 18.68
N VAL A 23 19.96 -15.45 17.92
CA VAL A 23 19.79 -16.15 16.65
C VAL A 23 19.12 -17.51 16.87
N GLY A 24 19.52 -18.24 17.91
CA GLY A 24 18.95 -19.54 18.25
C GLY A 24 17.48 -19.48 18.66
N ARG A 25 17.10 -18.49 19.48
CA ARG A 25 15.74 -18.37 20.03
C ARG A 25 14.75 -17.67 19.10
N TYR A 26 15.19 -16.66 18.37
CA TYR A 26 14.28 -15.74 17.68
C TYR A 26 14.51 -15.64 16.17
N LEU A 27 15.75 -15.78 15.70
CA LEU A 27 16.08 -15.55 14.28
C LEU A 27 16.42 -16.82 13.48
N LYS A 28 16.13 -18.00 14.05
CA LYS A 28 16.47 -19.29 13.42
C LYS A 28 15.80 -19.43 12.04
N SER A 29 14.54 -18.99 11.93
CA SER A 29 13.71 -19.03 10.72
C SER A 29 13.73 -17.75 9.87
N VAL A 30 14.29 -16.64 10.38
CA VAL A 30 14.30 -15.34 9.68
C VAL A 30 15.24 -15.40 8.48
N LYS A 31 14.77 -15.20 7.24
CA LYS A 31 15.65 -15.28 6.06
C LYS A 31 16.52 -14.03 5.89
N ASP A 32 15.98 -12.86 6.21
CA ASP A 32 16.64 -11.57 6.07
C ASP A 32 16.80 -10.92 7.45
N ILE A 33 18.04 -10.73 7.88
CA ILE A 33 18.35 -10.14 9.18
C ILE A 33 18.26 -8.61 9.18
N HIS A 34 18.42 -7.96 8.03
CA HIS A 34 18.30 -6.50 7.95
C HIS A 34 16.86 -6.05 8.16
N ALA A 35 15.89 -6.75 7.55
CA ALA A 35 14.47 -6.53 7.82
C ALA A 35 14.08 -6.72 9.30
N PHE A 36 14.81 -7.59 10.02
CA PHE A 36 14.63 -7.74 11.46
C PHE A 36 15.21 -6.56 12.25
N LEU A 37 16.34 -6.01 11.81
CA LEU A 37 16.98 -4.86 12.44
C LEU A 37 16.14 -3.58 12.29
N ASP A 38 15.52 -3.38 11.13
CA ASP A 38 14.60 -2.26 10.91
C ASP A 38 13.44 -2.30 11.93
N PHE A 39 12.80 -3.48 12.07
CA PHE A 39 11.75 -3.70 13.06
C PHE A 39 12.24 -3.50 14.50
N TYR A 40 13.49 -3.92 14.77
CA TYR A 40 14.13 -3.73 16.07
C TYR A 40 14.28 -2.24 16.41
N PHE A 41 14.79 -1.42 15.49
CA PHE A 41 14.96 0.02 15.69
C PHE A 41 13.61 0.75 15.77
N GLU A 42 12.65 0.43 14.90
CA GLU A 42 11.28 0.98 14.98
C GLU A 42 10.63 0.70 16.35
N THR A 43 10.85 -0.49 16.90
CA THR A 43 10.32 -0.85 18.23
C THR A 43 11.02 -0.07 19.35
N LEU A 44 12.33 0.17 19.24
CA LEU A 44 13.05 1.00 20.22
C LEU A 44 12.53 2.44 20.22
N GLU A 45 12.30 3.01 19.03
CA GLU A 45 11.77 4.36 18.85
C GLU A 45 10.33 4.48 19.37
N ARG A 46 9.44 3.56 18.98
CA ARG A 46 8.03 3.55 19.42
C ARG A 46 7.88 3.53 20.94
N GLU A 47 8.80 2.86 21.62
CA GLU A 47 8.74 2.61 23.07
C GLU A 47 9.66 3.53 23.88
N ASN A 48 10.30 4.52 23.25
CA ASN A 48 11.26 5.45 23.88
C ASN A 48 12.39 4.72 24.66
N ILE A 49 12.89 3.61 24.12
CA ILE A 49 13.95 2.83 24.77
C ILE A 49 15.33 3.39 24.37
N VAL A 50 16.01 4.07 25.30
CA VAL A 50 17.34 4.66 25.04
C VAL A 50 18.46 3.67 25.39
N GLY A 51 19.31 3.28 24.42
CA GLY A 51 20.54 2.47 24.60
C GLY A 51 20.44 0.98 24.20
N THR A 52 21.59 0.35 23.94
CA THR A 52 21.75 -0.96 23.26
C THR A 52 22.14 -2.13 24.19
N THR A 53 21.61 -2.19 25.41
CA THR A 53 21.96 -3.32 26.31
C THR A 53 21.37 -4.65 25.83
N TYR A 54 22.08 -5.76 26.06
CA TYR A 54 21.61 -7.11 25.72
C TYR A 54 20.20 -7.43 26.26
N GLU A 55 19.84 -6.92 27.44
CA GLU A 55 18.49 -7.07 28.00
C GLU A 55 17.42 -6.34 27.19
N LYS A 56 17.72 -5.13 26.68
CA LYS A 56 16.84 -4.37 25.80
C LYS A 56 16.68 -5.10 24.47
N LEU A 57 17.77 -5.66 23.93
CA LEU A 57 17.74 -6.51 22.74
C LEU A 57 16.79 -7.69 22.90
N ARG A 58 16.91 -8.42 24.01
CA ARG A 58 16.03 -9.55 24.33
C ARG A 58 14.57 -9.12 24.50
N ARG A 59 14.29 -7.95 25.10
CA ARG A 59 12.92 -7.43 25.25
C ARG A 59 12.28 -7.11 23.90
N VAL A 60 13.03 -6.46 22.99
CA VAL A 60 12.54 -6.18 21.64
C VAL A 60 12.37 -7.47 20.84
N CYS A 61 13.33 -8.40 20.86
CA CYS A 61 13.19 -9.70 20.19
C CYS A 61 11.98 -10.49 20.71
N LYS A 62 11.77 -10.51 22.04
CA LYS A 62 10.63 -11.17 22.66
C LYS A 62 9.32 -10.47 22.27
N ARG A 63 9.27 -9.15 22.20
CA ARG A 63 8.11 -8.40 21.73
C ARG A 63 7.84 -8.64 20.25
N ALA A 64 8.85 -8.58 19.39
CA ALA A 64 8.75 -8.91 17.97
C ALA A 64 8.23 -10.33 17.78
N GLN A 65 8.69 -11.30 18.58
CA GLN A 65 8.14 -12.66 18.56
C GLN A 65 6.69 -12.72 19.05
N ILE A 66 6.33 -11.96 20.09
CA ILE A 66 4.95 -11.91 20.60
C ILE A 66 4.04 -11.22 19.58
N GLU A 67 4.42 -10.10 19.00
CA GLU A 67 3.67 -9.38 17.96
C GLU A 67 3.56 -10.21 16.69
N PHE A 68 4.64 -10.90 16.29
CA PHE A 68 4.61 -11.86 15.20
C PHE A 68 3.63 -12.99 15.47
N LYS A 69 3.62 -13.58 16.67
CA LYS A 69 2.63 -14.61 17.04
C LYS A 69 1.21 -14.06 17.09
N LYS A 70 1.01 -12.90 17.73
CA LYS A 70 -0.28 -12.22 17.84
C LYS A 70 -0.88 -11.92 16.47
N ARG A 71 -0.07 -11.57 15.47
CA ARG A 71 -0.54 -11.40 14.09
C ARG A 71 -1.24 -12.64 13.52
N PHE A 72 -0.83 -13.85 13.91
CA PHE A 72 -1.47 -15.10 13.45
C PHE A 72 -2.68 -15.49 14.31
N GLU A 73 -2.87 -14.87 15.47
CA GLU A 73 -3.91 -15.21 16.45
C GLU A 73 -5.03 -14.17 16.49
N ASP A 74 -4.72 -12.92 16.12
CA ASP A 74 -5.60 -11.76 16.23
C ASP A 74 -5.79 -11.07 14.88
N LYS A 75 -7.06 -10.96 14.47
CA LYS A 75 -7.48 -10.41 13.18
C LYS A 75 -7.28 -8.90 13.09
N GLU A 76 -7.45 -8.16 14.18
CA GLU A 76 -7.28 -6.71 14.20
C GLU A 76 -5.79 -6.36 14.06
N ILE A 77 -4.94 -7.06 14.81
CA ILE A 77 -3.48 -6.91 14.73
C ILE A 77 -2.97 -7.30 13.33
N PHE A 78 -3.53 -8.35 12.73
CA PHE A 78 -3.23 -8.71 11.34
C PHE A 78 -3.57 -7.58 10.36
N LEU A 79 -4.75 -6.98 10.47
CA LEU A 79 -5.18 -5.91 9.60
C LEU A 79 -4.32 -4.65 9.76
N GLU A 80 -3.99 -4.28 11.00
CA GLU A 80 -3.09 -3.16 11.27
C GLU A 80 -1.73 -3.38 10.60
N TRP A 81 -1.14 -4.56 10.79
CA TRP A 81 0.11 -4.93 10.13
C TRP A 81 0.00 -4.89 8.60
N LEU A 82 -1.06 -5.46 8.03
CA LEU A 82 -1.29 -5.52 6.58
C LEU A 82 -1.36 -4.11 5.99
N CYS A 83 -2.15 -3.24 6.62
CA CYS A 83 -2.38 -1.88 6.17
C CYS A 83 -1.13 -0.98 6.29
N ASN A 84 -0.29 -1.23 7.29
CA ASN A 84 0.98 -0.51 7.45
C ASN A 84 2.01 -0.98 6.42
N LYS A 85 2.18 -2.29 6.27
CA LYS A 85 3.23 -2.86 5.41
C LYS A 85 3.01 -2.62 3.92
N TYR A 86 1.77 -2.77 3.44
CA TYR A 86 1.44 -2.72 2.01
C TYR A 86 0.84 -1.38 1.57
N LYS A 87 1.07 -0.31 2.32
CA LYS A 87 0.59 1.04 1.96
C LYS A 87 1.00 1.39 0.52
N ASN A 88 0.02 1.78 -0.30
CA ASN A 88 0.15 2.06 -1.74
C ASN A 88 0.56 0.87 -2.61
N GLN A 89 0.30 -0.36 -2.16
CA GLN A 89 0.74 -1.58 -2.84
C GLN A 89 -0.36 -2.65 -2.86
N ALA A 90 -0.24 -3.57 -3.82
CA ALA A 90 -1.00 -4.81 -3.81
C ALA A 90 -0.50 -5.72 -2.68
N CYS A 91 -1.42 -6.38 -1.99
CA CYS A 91 -1.09 -7.20 -0.83
C CYS A 91 -1.59 -8.65 -0.94
N PHE A 92 -2.65 -8.90 -1.71
CA PHE A 92 -3.25 -10.21 -1.79
C PHE A 92 -3.96 -10.44 -3.12
N ARG A 93 -3.88 -11.68 -3.61
CA ARG A 93 -4.59 -12.12 -4.81
C ARG A 93 -5.69 -13.10 -4.42
N VAL A 94 -6.91 -12.76 -4.84
CA VAL A 94 -8.09 -13.63 -4.69
C VAL A 94 -8.35 -14.29 -6.04
N PHE A 95 -8.60 -15.59 -6.01
CA PHE A 95 -9.05 -16.37 -7.15
C PHE A 95 -10.54 -16.67 -7.03
N LYS A 96 -11.15 -16.97 -8.17
CA LYS A 96 -12.53 -17.42 -8.23
C LYS A 96 -12.71 -18.68 -7.37
N GLY A 97 -13.67 -18.65 -6.44
CA GLY A 97 -13.99 -19.79 -5.59
C GLY A 97 -13.12 -19.96 -4.33
N ASP A 98 -12.17 -19.04 -4.08
CA ASP A 98 -11.36 -19.01 -2.84
C ASP A 98 -12.26 -18.98 -1.58
N PHE A 99 -13.35 -18.22 -1.62
CA PHE A 99 -14.33 -18.19 -0.54
C PHE A 99 -15.75 -17.94 -1.06
N LYS A 100 -16.75 -18.22 -0.21
CA LYS A 100 -18.16 -17.94 -0.45
C LYS A 100 -18.62 -16.83 0.47
N TYR A 101 -19.52 -15.99 -0.04
CA TYR A 101 -20.16 -14.94 0.73
C TYR A 101 -21.62 -14.83 0.31
N SER A 102 -22.42 -14.19 1.14
CA SER A 102 -23.79 -13.85 0.78
C SER A 102 -24.00 -12.35 0.79
N TYR A 103 -25.10 -11.90 0.21
CA TYR A 103 -25.60 -10.55 0.42
C TYR A 103 -27.10 -10.54 0.17
N PHE A 104 -27.78 -9.53 0.70
CA PHE A 104 -29.19 -9.31 0.44
C PHE A 104 -29.35 -8.36 -0.75
N ALA A 105 -30.11 -8.78 -1.74
CA ALA A 105 -30.54 -7.93 -2.85
C ALA A 105 -32.04 -7.64 -2.74
N ASN A 106 -32.45 -6.45 -3.19
CA ASN A 106 -33.87 -6.14 -3.31
C ASN A 106 -34.42 -6.81 -4.58
N TYR A 107 -35.48 -7.59 -4.42
CA TYR A 107 -36.27 -8.17 -5.49
C TYR A 107 -37.67 -7.54 -5.45
N GLY A 108 -37.98 -6.72 -6.45
CA GLY A 108 -39.19 -5.90 -6.43
C GLY A 108 -39.17 -4.83 -5.32
N SER A 109 -40.34 -4.28 -4.99
CA SER A 109 -40.43 -3.09 -4.12
C SER A 109 -40.20 -3.36 -2.63
N ASN A 110 -40.34 -4.60 -2.12
CA ASN A 110 -40.26 -4.87 -0.67
C ASN A 110 -39.67 -6.24 -0.25
N GLN A 111 -39.26 -7.11 -1.19
CA GLN A 111 -38.66 -8.40 -0.82
C GLN A 111 -37.14 -8.33 -0.88
N LYS A 112 -36.48 -8.75 0.22
CA LYS A 112 -35.04 -8.99 0.23
C LYS A 112 -34.79 -10.46 -0.01
N ILE A 113 -34.03 -10.78 -1.05
CA ILE A 113 -33.56 -12.13 -1.32
C ILE A 113 -32.11 -12.26 -0.90
N LYS A 114 -31.78 -13.37 -0.23
CA LYS A 114 -30.39 -13.71 0.08
C LYS A 114 -29.76 -14.36 -1.15
N ILE A 115 -28.72 -13.74 -1.69
CA ILE A 115 -27.95 -14.25 -2.81
C ILE A 115 -26.63 -14.78 -2.26
N ASN A 116 -26.28 -16.01 -2.61
CA ASN A 116 -24.97 -16.58 -2.32
C ASN A 116 -24.09 -16.44 -3.56
N GLN A 117 -22.86 -15.97 -3.38
CA GLN A 117 -21.87 -15.87 -4.43
C GLN A 117 -20.53 -16.47 -3.98
N GLU A 118 -19.70 -16.77 -4.97
CA GLU A 118 -18.31 -17.16 -4.78
C GLU A 118 -17.42 -15.96 -5.10
N SER A 119 -16.24 -15.91 -4.51
CA SER A 119 -15.26 -14.87 -4.83
C SER A 119 -14.93 -14.89 -6.32
N ILE A 120 -14.49 -13.74 -6.84
CA ILE A 120 -14.03 -13.58 -8.21
C ILE A 120 -12.55 -13.23 -8.22
N ASP A 121 -11.89 -13.48 -9.36
CA ASP A 121 -10.49 -13.12 -9.55
C ASP A 121 -10.31 -11.61 -9.32
N SER A 122 -9.52 -11.25 -8.31
CA SER A 122 -9.29 -9.85 -7.95
C SER A 122 -7.93 -9.67 -7.28
N LEU A 123 -7.35 -8.49 -7.51
CA LEU A 123 -6.14 -8.05 -6.83
C LEU A 123 -6.52 -7.01 -5.78
N ILE A 124 -6.16 -7.32 -4.54
CA ILE A 124 -6.46 -6.52 -3.36
C ILE A 124 -5.24 -5.65 -3.04
N CYS A 125 -5.51 -4.36 -2.85
CA CYS A 125 -4.51 -3.35 -2.57
C CYS A 125 -4.82 -2.61 -1.27
N ILE A 126 -3.81 -1.93 -0.72
CA ILE A 126 -3.97 -0.96 0.36
C ILE A 126 -3.63 0.43 -0.18
N ASN A 127 -4.54 1.38 -0.05
CA ASN A 127 -4.31 2.76 -0.50
C ASN A 127 -3.48 3.58 0.52
N ALA A 128 -3.20 4.85 0.18
CA ALA A 128 -2.43 5.76 1.04
C ALA A 128 -3.09 6.01 2.41
N PHE A 129 -4.41 5.86 2.48
CA PHE A 129 -5.22 6.05 3.68
C PHE A 129 -5.37 4.76 4.50
N LYS A 130 -4.59 3.72 4.22
CA LYS A 130 -4.63 2.43 4.92
C LYS A 130 -5.96 1.69 4.77
N GLN A 131 -6.64 1.89 3.64
CA GLN A 131 -7.93 1.25 3.31
C GLN A 131 -7.75 0.15 2.27
N ILE A 132 -8.54 -0.92 2.40
CA ILE A 132 -8.58 -2.04 1.47
C ILE A 132 -9.35 -1.63 0.20
N THR A 133 -8.68 -1.71 -0.94
CA THR A 133 -9.22 -1.35 -2.26
C THR A 133 -9.01 -2.46 -3.28
N TYR A 134 -9.74 -2.37 -4.38
CA TYR A 134 -9.37 -3.08 -5.61
C TYR A 134 -8.16 -2.40 -6.29
N LYS A 135 -7.63 -3.05 -7.33
CA LYS A 135 -6.50 -2.55 -8.13
C LYS A 135 -6.76 -1.18 -8.79
N ASP A 136 -8.00 -0.91 -9.16
CA ASP A 136 -8.41 0.36 -9.76
C ASP A 136 -8.53 1.51 -8.74
N GLY A 137 -8.28 1.24 -7.45
CA GLY A 137 -8.37 2.20 -6.36
C GLY A 137 -9.76 2.30 -5.73
N ASN A 138 -10.77 1.60 -6.27
CA ASN A 138 -12.11 1.60 -5.70
C ASN A 138 -12.14 0.91 -4.33
N LEU A 139 -12.83 1.53 -3.38
CA LEU A 139 -12.97 0.99 -2.04
C LEU A 139 -13.77 -0.32 -2.06
N ILE A 140 -13.27 -1.31 -1.32
CA ILE A 140 -14.07 -2.50 -1.02
C ILE A 140 -15.09 -2.09 0.04
N ALA A 141 -16.36 -2.06 -0.40
CA ALA A 141 -17.50 -1.66 0.42
C ALA A 141 -17.60 -2.54 1.68
N ASN A 142 -17.99 -1.92 2.80
CA ASN A 142 -18.24 -2.65 4.03
C ASN A 142 -19.47 -3.55 3.84
N GLY A 143 -19.38 -4.79 4.31
CA GLY A 143 -20.44 -5.79 4.19
C GLY A 143 -19.87 -7.22 4.17
N GLU A 144 -20.75 -8.19 3.97
CA GLU A 144 -20.44 -9.63 4.04
C GLU A 144 -19.28 -10.05 3.13
N PHE A 145 -19.12 -9.44 1.96
CA PHE A 145 -17.97 -9.71 1.09
C PHE A 145 -16.64 -9.31 1.74
N LYS A 146 -16.56 -8.09 2.30
CA LYS A 146 -15.34 -7.58 2.90
C LYS A 146 -14.96 -8.37 4.14
N GLU A 147 -15.94 -8.75 4.94
CA GLU A 147 -15.72 -9.62 6.10
C GLU A 147 -15.19 -10.99 5.68
N ALA A 148 -15.83 -11.63 4.70
CA ALA A 148 -15.38 -12.92 4.17
C ALA A 148 -13.96 -12.83 3.56
N LEU A 149 -13.65 -11.75 2.86
CA LEU A 149 -12.32 -11.48 2.31
C LEU A 149 -11.27 -11.35 3.41
N VAL A 150 -11.55 -10.54 4.44
CA VAL A 150 -10.64 -10.33 5.58
C VAL A 150 -10.39 -11.65 6.30
N ASP A 151 -11.44 -12.42 6.55
CA ASP A 151 -11.35 -13.74 7.19
C ASP A 151 -10.53 -14.72 6.36
N PHE A 152 -10.73 -14.69 5.05
CA PHE A 152 -9.97 -15.50 4.12
C PHE A 152 -8.48 -15.12 4.11
N MET A 153 -8.16 -13.84 4.01
CA MET A 153 -6.77 -13.34 4.09
C MET A 153 -6.12 -13.70 5.43
N PHE A 154 -6.87 -13.58 6.54
CA PHE A 154 -6.38 -13.92 7.87
C PHE A 154 -6.07 -15.41 8.04
N LYS A 155 -6.87 -16.30 7.44
CA LYS A 155 -6.60 -17.76 7.45
C LYS A 155 -5.48 -18.17 6.50
N ASN A 156 -5.22 -17.37 5.46
CA ASN A 156 -4.24 -17.65 4.41
C ASN A 156 -3.10 -16.62 4.42
N GLN A 157 -2.57 -16.28 5.61
CA GLN A 157 -1.55 -15.22 5.72
C GLN A 157 -0.25 -15.53 4.96
N ASP A 158 0.02 -16.80 4.65
CA ASP A 158 1.18 -17.25 3.88
C ASP A 158 1.13 -16.81 2.40
N ARG A 159 -0.07 -16.52 1.86
CA ARG A 159 -0.29 -16.00 0.51
C ARG A 159 -0.10 -14.48 0.41
N ILE A 160 -0.02 -13.77 1.54
CA ILE A 160 0.15 -12.31 1.56
C ILE A 160 1.48 -11.94 0.91
N GLY A 161 1.44 -11.03 -0.07
CA GLY A 161 2.63 -10.60 -0.81
C GLY A 161 3.15 -11.60 -1.85
N ARG A 162 2.47 -12.74 -2.07
CA ARG A 162 2.86 -13.75 -3.06
C ARG A 162 1.96 -13.69 -4.30
N ASP A 163 2.51 -14.13 -5.42
CA ASP A 163 1.79 -14.30 -6.69
C ASP A 163 1.01 -13.04 -7.12
N LEU A 164 1.53 -11.87 -6.73
CA LEU A 164 1.01 -10.55 -7.07
C LEU A 164 1.33 -10.18 -8.52
N GLU A 165 2.26 -10.90 -9.15
CA GLU A 165 2.61 -10.73 -10.55
C GLU A 165 1.47 -11.25 -11.44
N HIS A 166 0.70 -10.29 -11.91
CA HIS A 166 0.22 -10.34 -13.28
C HIS A 166 0.92 -9.24 -14.06
N SER A 167 1.68 -9.64 -15.08
CA SER A 167 2.11 -8.78 -16.17
C SER A 167 0.87 -8.22 -16.87
N PHE A 168 0.39 -7.09 -16.37
CA PHE A 168 -0.55 -6.24 -17.08
C PHE A 168 0.09 -4.85 -17.15
N PRO A 169 -0.08 -4.14 -18.28
CA PRO A 169 0.70 -2.98 -18.60
C PRO A 169 0.66 -2.02 -17.42
N VAL A 170 1.85 -1.58 -17.00
CA VAL A 170 2.01 -0.47 -16.09
C VAL A 170 1.20 0.66 -16.71
N ARG A 171 -0.02 0.90 -16.22
CA ARG A 171 -0.62 2.20 -16.43
C ARG A 171 0.22 3.09 -15.56
N GLU A 172 1.06 3.90 -16.20
CA GLU A 172 1.64 5.07 -15.56
C GLU A 172 0.52 5.71 -14.75
N ILE A 173 0.70 5.76 -13.43
CA ILE A 173 -0.17 6.57 -12.60
C ILE A 173 0.07 7.97 -13.14
N GLU A 174 -0.92 8.52 -13.85
CA GLU A 174 -0.86 9.90 -14.30
C GLU A 174 -0.52 10.73 -13.08
N ARG A 175 0.66 11.36 -13.12
CA ARG A 175 1.15 12.20 -12.05
C ARG A 175 0.06 13.24 -11.78
N VAL A 176 -0.59 13.14 -10.62
CA VAL A 176 -1.49 14.18 -10.15
C VAL A 176 -0.61 15.41 -9.94
N LEU A 177 -0.74 16.37 -10.84
CA LEU A 177 -0.02 17.64 -10.77
C LEU A 177 -0.41 18.34 -9.48
N THR A 178 0.55 18.99 -8.83
CA THR A 178 0.24 19.84 -7.68
C THR A 178 -0.61 21.04 -8.14
N LEU A 179 -1.31 21.69 -7.22
CA LEU A 179 -2.10 22.90 -7.52
C LEU A 179 -1.26 23.99 -8.20
N ASP A 180 0.03 24.09 -7.85
CA ASP A 180 0.94 25.06 -8.47
C ASP A 180 1.29 24.67 -9.91
N GLU A 181 1.48 23.38 -10.19
CA GLU A 181 1.75 22.89 -11.55
C GLU A 181 0.53 23.03 -12.46
N MET A 182 -0.68 22.80 -11.93
CA MET A 182 -1.92 23.06 -12.66
C MET A 182 -2.06 24.55 -13.02
N ARG A 183 -1.77 25.46 -12.08
CA ARG A 183 -1.80 26.91 -12.31
C ARG A 183 -0.80 27.37 -13.37
N GLU A 184 0.40 26.80 -13.39
CA GLU A 184 1.40 27.17 -14.41
C GLU A 184 0.99 26.69 -15.81
N LEU A 185 0.34 25.52 -15.93
CA LEU A 185 -0.22 25.07 -17.20
C LEU A 185 -1.39 25.95 -17.66
N GLU A 186 -2.29 26.34 -16.76
CA GLU A 186 -3.38 27.28 -17.06
C GLU A 186 -2.84 28.61 -17.59
N LYS A 187 -1.82 29.19 -16.93
CA LYS A 187 -1.17 30.42 -17.40
C LYS A 187 -0.52 30.26 -18.76
N ALA A 188 0.12 29.12 -19.02
CA ALA A 188 0.75 28.84 -20.32
C ALA A 188 -0.31 28.77 -21.44
N GLU A 189 -1.44 28.12 -21.17
CA GLU A 189 -2.55 27.99 -22.11
C GLU A 189 -3.25 29.34 -22.34
N GLU A 190 -3.50 30.13 -21.29
CA GLU A 190 -4.03 31.50 -21.42
C GLU A 190 -3.12 32.38 -22.29
N LYS A 191 -1.81 32.29 -22.09
CA LYS A 191 -0.82 33.04 -22.89
C LYS A 191 -0.82 32.59 -24.34
N ARG A 192 -1.01 31.29 -24.61
CA ARG A 192 -1.14 30.74 -25.96
C ARG A 192 -2.39 31.29 -26.64
N LEU A 193 -3.55 31.17 -26.01
CA LEU A 193 -4.83 31.65 -26.51
C LEU A 193 -4.82 33.17 -26.74
N PHE A 194 -4.20 33.93 -25.83
CA PHE A 194 -4.02 35.37 -25.99
C PHE A 194 -3.20 35.70 -27.23
N ASN A 195 -2.08 35.01 -27.46
CA ASN A 195 -1.23 35.24 -28.63
C ASN A 195 -1.92 34.83 -29.94
N GLU A 196 -2.68 33.74 -29.95
CA GLU A 196 -3.49 33.33 -31.10
C GLU A 196 -4.56 34.38 -31.44
N ASN A 197 -5.29 34.84 -30.43
CA ASN A 197 -6.30 35.88 -30.59
C ASN A 197 -5.69 37.20 -31.08
N LYS A 198 -4.54 37.60 -30.52
CA LYS A 198 -3.78 38.76 -30.97
C LYS A 198 -3.37 38.62 -32.43
N SER A 199 -2.80 37.49 -32.82
CA SER A 199 -2.40 37.22 -34.21
C SER A 199 -3.59 37.26 -35.16
N ARG A 200 -4.72 36.68 -34.76
CA ARG A 200 -5.97 36.70 -35.54
C ARG A 200 -6.51 38.11 -35.70
N PHE A 201 -6.49 38.90 -34.64
CA PHE A 201 -6.91 40.30 -34.65
C PHE A 201 -6.02 41.15 -35.56
N GLU A 202 -4.69 40.99 -35.47
CA GLU A 202 -3.73 41.69 -36.33
C GLU A 202 -3.90 41.33 -37.81
N LYS A 203 -4.17 40.06 -38.15
CA LYS A 203 -4.51 39.64 -39.53
C LYS A 203 -5.77 40.33 -40.04
N ILE A 204 -6.82 40.38 -39.22
CA ILE A 204 -8.08 41.06 -39.57
C ILE A 204 -7.83 42.56 -39.78
N LEU A 205 -7.10 43.23 -38.89
CA LEU A 205 -6.75 44.64 -39.01
C LEU A 205 -5.98 44.94 -40.29
N LYS A 206 -4.93 44.16 -40.60
CA LYS A 206 -4.15 44.32 -41.84
C LYS A 206 -5.02 44.15 -43.08
N SER A 207 -5.91 43.15 -43.10
CA SER A 207 -6.84 42.96 -44.22
C SER A 207 -7.76 44.17 -44.40
N LYS A 208 -8.35 44.71 -43.31
CA LYS A 208 -9.23 45.88 -43.37
C LYS A 208 -8.50 47.17 -43.77
N MET A 209 -7.24 47.36 -43.37
CA MET A 209 -6.43 48.50 -43.80
C MET A 209 -6.03 48.40 -45.28
N ALA A 210 -5.75 47.20 -45.79
CA ALA A 210 -5.49 46.99 -47.22
C ALA A 210 -6.70 47.37 -48.08
N PHE A 211 -7.93 47.07 -47.64
CA PHE A 211 -9.16 47.49 -48.33
C PHE A 211 -9.40 49.01 -48.30
N LYS A 212 -8.90 49.74 -47.30
CA LYS A 212 -9.05 51.20 -47.20
C LYS A 212 -8.10 51.98 -48.12
N ASN A 213 -6.96 51.40 -48.50
CA ASN A 213 -5.96 52.03 -49.37
C ASN A 213 -6.23 51.77 -50.88
N ILE A 214 -7.30 51.06 -51.22
CA ILE A 214 -7.72 50.74 -52.60
C ILE A 214 -9.00 51.53 -52.99
N SER A 215 -9.53 52.36 -52.08
CA SER A 215 -10.61 53.31 -52.35
C SER A 215 -10.07 54.74 -52.48
#